data_AF-V5HJD9-F1
#
_entry.id   AF-V5HJD9-F1
#
_cell.length_a   1.000
_cell.length_b   1.000
_cell.length_c   1.000
_cell.angle_alpha   90.00
_cell.angle_beta   90.00
_cell.angle_gamma   90.00
#
_symmetry.space_group_name_H-M   'P 1'
#
loop_
_entity.id
_entity.type
_entity.pdbx_description
1 polymer ?
#
loop_
_entity_poly.entity_id
_entity_poly.type
_entity_poly.pdbx_seq_one_letter_code
_entity_poly.pdbx_strand_id
1 'polypeptide(L)'
;RDESLQHGFLRYSPMDDCSEKFPNCAHNRKQTHYHCLKDNCDKVYISTSDVQMHANYHRKDSAIIQEGFQRFRATEDCNTPTCLFYGQRTTHFHCRRSGCKTTFKNKADIEKHKTYHIKDEQLNKDGFKKFMKHEHCSYENCRFSRICNHIHCIRPGCSYVLHSSGQLYSHKRKHER
;
A
#
# COMPACT_ATOMS: atom_id res chain seq x y z
N ARG A 1 -12.11 -33.62 -12.33
CA ARG A 1 -13.08 -33.49 -11.19
C ARG A 1 -12.86 -32.08 -10.66
N ASP A 2 -13.29 -31.09 -11.43
CA ASP A 2 -12.81 -29.69 -11.39
C ASP A 2 -13.87 -28.70 -10.90
N GLU A 3 -14.94 -29.19 -10.29
CA GLU A 3 -16.08 -28.37 -9.84
C GLU A 3 -15.83 -27.60 -8.54
N SER A 4 -14.68 -27.77 -7.89
CA SER A 4 -14.45 -27.27 -6.53
C SER A 4 -13.71 -25.94 -6.43
N LEU A 5 -13.21 -25.39 -7.54
CA LEU A 5 -12.51 -24.09 -7.59
C LEU A 5 -13.48 -22.90 -7.58
N GLN A 6 -14.31 -22.82 -6.55
CA GLN A 6 -15.16 -21.65 -6.34
C GLN A 6 -14.39 -20.61 -5.51
N HIS A 7 -14.32 -19.37 -6.00
CA HIS A 7 -13.71 -18.24 -5.29
C HIS A 7 -12.22 -18.41 -4.87
N GLY A 8 -11.48 -19.30 -5.53
CA GLY A 8 -10.07 -19.57 -5.21
C GLY A 8 -9.87 -20.50 -4.02
N PHE A 9 -10.84 -21.37 -3.75
CA PHE A 9 -10.76 -22.41 -2.72
C PHE A 9 -10.67 -23.80 -3.33
N LEU A 10 -10.10 -24.74 -2.58
CA LEU A 10 -10.14 -26.16 -2.88
C LEU A 10 -11.02 -26.88 -1.87
N ARG A 11 -12.11 -27.49 -2.35
CA ARG A 11 -13.03 -28.28 -1.54
C ARG A 11 -12.55 -29.72 -1.45
N TYR A 12 -12.57 -30.28 -0.23
CA TYR A 12 -12.38 -31.70 0.04
C TYR A 12 -13.64 -32.27 0.69
N SER A 13 -14.05 -33.45 0.24
CA SER A 13 -15.13 -34.22 0.85
C SER A 13 -14.62 -34.99 2.07
N PRO A 14 -15.49 -35.53 2.93
CA PRO A 14 -15.07 -36.29 4.11
C PRO A 14 -14.24 -37.55 3.80
N MET A 15 -14.29 -38.04 2.56
CA MET A 15 -13.51 -39.21 2.11
C MET A 15 -12.21 -38.83 1.40
N ASP A 16 -12.03 -37.55 1.04
CA ASP A 16 -10.84 -37.10 0.33
C ASP A 16 -9.71 -36.82 1.32
N ASP A 17 -8.48 -37.12 0.92
CA ASP A 17 -7.27 -36.82 1.70
C ASP A 17 -6.64 -35.52 1.22
N CYS A 18 -6.49 -34.56 2.12
CA CYS A 18 -5.84 -33.28 1.83
C CYS A 18 -4.42 -33.17 2.40
N SER A 19 -3.90 -34.20 3.07
CA SER A 19 -2.59 -34.16 3.75
C SER A 19 -1.40 -33.94 2.80
N GLU A 20 -1.51 -34.37 1.54
CA GLU A 20 -0.46 -34.16 0.53
C GLU A 20 -0.19 -32.68 0.26
N LYS A 21 -1.26 -31.85 0.23
CA LYS A 21 -1.14 -30.40 0.01
C LYS A 21 -1.18 -29.59 1.31
N PHE A 22 -1.87 -30.11 2.33
CA PHE A 22 -2.13 -29.43 3.60
C PHE A 22 -1.83 -30.39 4.76
N PRO A 23 -0.56 -30.61 5.10
CA PRO A 23 -0.14 -31.62 6.08
C PRO A 23 -0.75 -31.43 7.47
N ASN A 24 -1.05 -30.18 7.83
CA ASN A 24 -1.55 -29.78 9.15
C ASN A 24 -3.08 -29.54 9.17
N CYS A 25 -3.84 -30.11 8.22
CA CYS A 25 -5.29 -29.91 8.19
C CYS A 25 -6.01 -30.67 9.31
N ALA A 26 -6.60 -29.94 10.25
CA ALA A 26 -7.38 -30.51 11.36
C ALA A 26 -8.66 -31.27 10.92
N HIS A 27 -9.16 -31.00 9.70
CA HIS A 27 -10.41 -31.51 9.15
C HIS A 27 -10.23 -32.63 8.11
N ASN A 28 -8.99 -33.07 7.88
CA ASN A 28 -8.68 -34.11 6.90
C ASN A 28 -9.46 -35.41 7.18
N ARG A 29 -10.09 -35.97 6.14
CA ARG A 29 -10.95 -37.18 6.20
C ARG A 29 -12.04 -37.20 7.30
N LYS A 30 -12.42 -36.03 7.83
CA LYS A 30 -13.45 -35.92 8.89
C LYS A 30 -14.76 -35.36 8.36
N GLN A 31 -14.68 -34.27 7.59
CA GLN A 31 -15.86 -33.58 7.07
C GLN A 31 -15.52 -32.76 5.82
N THR A 32 -16.55 -32.25 5.15
CA THR A 32 -16.36 -31.35 4.02
C THR A 32 -15.69 -30.07 4.50
N HIS A 33 -14.62 -29.64 3.83
CA HIS A 33 -13.90 -28.42 4.17
C HIS A 33 -13.28 -27.77 2.92
N TYR A 34 -12.86 -26.52 3.06
CA TYR A 34 -12.44 -25.63 1.98
C TYR A 34 -11.13 -24.95 2.36
N HIS A 35 -10.07 -25.19 1.59
CA HIS A 35 -8.76 -24.55 1.76
C HIS A 35 -8.62 -23.33 0.86
N CYS A 36 -8.17 -22.21 1.41
CA CYS A 36 -7.82 -21.05 0.60
C CYS A 36 -6.56 -21.36 -0.24
N LEU A 37 -6.55 -20.99 -1.52
CA LEU A 37 -5.39 -21.15 -2.40
C LEU A 37 -4.64 -19.84 -2.65
N LYS A 38 -4.94 -18.80 -1.87
CA LYS A 38 -4.22 -17.52 -1.99
C LYS A 38 -2.83 -17.64 -1.38
N ASP A 39 -1.88 -16.97 -2.02
CA ASP A 39 -0.48 -16.91 -1.58
C ASP A 39 -0.38 -16.43 -0.13
N ASN A 40 0.41 -17.13 0.68
CA ASN A 40 0.55 -16.91 2.13
C ASN A 40 -0.78 -16.94 2.92
N CYS A 41 -1.74 -17.79 2.51
CA CYS A 41 -3.00 -17.96 3.25
C CYS A 41 -3.31 -19.43 3.56
N ASP A 42 -3.08 -19.83 4.82
CA ASP A 42 -3.32 -21.22 5.29
C ASP A 42 -4.71 -21.39 5.93
N LYS A 43 -5.69 -20.57 5.54
CA LYS A 43 -7.03 -20.62 6.15
C LYS A 43 -7.87 -21.76 5.57
N VAL A 44 -8.44 -22.54 6.47
CA VAL A 44 -9.40 -23.61 6.18
C VAL A 44 -10.77 -23.27 6.80
N TYR A 45 -11.84 -23.54 6.05
CA TYR A 45 -13.22 -23.32 6.47
C TYR A 45 -14.07 -24.56 6.26
N ILE A 46 -15.16 -24.66 7.01
CA ILE A 46 -16.11 -25.78 6.92
C ILE A 46 -17.50 -25.34 6.44
N SER A 47 -17.76 -24.03 6.44
CA SER A 47 -18.99 -23.42 5.94
C SER A 47 -18.73 -22.63 4.66
N THR A 48 -19.65 -22.72 3.71
CA THR A 48 -19.63 -21.93 2.46
C THR A 48 -19.82 -20.43 2.72
N SER A 49 -20.51 -20.04 3.79
CA SER A 49 -20.67 -18.63 4.19
C SER A 49 -19.33 -17.99 4.55
N ASP A 50 -18.49 -18.71 5.30
CA ASP A 50 -17.17 -18.22 5.72
C ASP A 50 -16.20 -18.15 4.54
N VAL A 51 -16.29 -19.12 3.62
CA VAL A 51 -15.56 -19.12 2.35
C VAL A 51 -15.87 -17.85 1.54
N GLN A 52 -17.16 -17.52 1.38
CA GLN A 52 -17.56 -16.32 0.66
C GLN A 52 -17.07 -15.03 1.34
N MET A 53 -17.20 -14.95 2.67
CA MET A 53 -16.70 -13.81 3.44
C MET A 53 -15.17 -13.65 3.30
N HIS A 54 -14.43 -14.76 3.39
CA HIS A 54 -12.98 -14.78 3.25
C HIS A 54 -12.52 -14.44 1.84
N ALA A 55 -13.19 -14.95 0.81
CA ALA A 55 -12.94 -14.57 -0.58
C ALA A 55 -13.11 -13.06 -0.79
N ASN A 56 -14.17 -12.48 -0.22
CA ASN A 56 -14.39 -11.03 -0.25
C ASN A 56 -13.31 -10.25 0.49
N TYR A 57 -12.76 -10.81 1.57
CA TYR A 57 -11.60 -10.23 2.25
C TYR A 57 -10.40 -10.15 1.30
N HIS A 58 -10.01 -11.24 0.64
CA HIS A 58 -8.89 -11.21 -0.31
C HIS A 58 -9.14 -10.26 -1.48
N ARG A 59 -10.37 -10.16 -1.97
CA ARG A 59 -10.74 -9.19 -3.00
C ARG A 59 -10.51 -7.75 -2.52
N LYS A 60 -10.97 -7.41 -1.30
CA LYS A 60 -10.76 -6.08 -0.71
C LYS A 60 -9.29 -5.79 -0.45
N ASP A 61 -8.55 -6.76 0.05
CA ASP A 61 -7.11 -6.62 0.33
C ASP A 61 -6.30 -6.41 -0.96
N SER A 62 -6.61 -7.18 -2.01
CA SER A 62 -6.02 -7.03 -3.34
C SER A 62 -6.32 -5.65 -3.94
N ALA A 63 -7.53 -5.11 -3.72
CA ALA A 63 -7.86 -3.76 -4.19
C ALA A 63 -7.03 -2.69 -3.48
N ILE A 64 -6.81 -2.80 -2.16
CA ILE A 64 -5.96 -1.88 -1.40
C ILE A 64 -4.50 -1.95 -1.90
N ILE A 65 -4.02 -3.16 -2.20
CA ILE A 65 -2.69 -3.38 -2.79
C ILE A 65 -2.58 -2.75 -4.19
N GLN A 66 -3.59 -2.91 -5.03
CA GLN A 66 -3.65 -2.28 -6.36
C GLN A 66 -3.66 -0.76 -6.28
N GLU A 67 -4.27 -0.18 -5.25
CA GLU A 67 -4.22 1.26 -4.98
C GLU A 67 -2.86 1.74 -4.43
N GLY A 68 -1.91 0.81 -4.22
CA GLY A 68 -0.56 1.11 -3.73
C GLY A 68 -0.46 1.16 -2.21
N PHE A 69 -1.33 0.47 -1.47
CA PHE A 69 -1.30 0.41 -0.02
C PHE A 69 -1.22 -1.03 0.48
N GLN A 70 -0.64 -1.24 1.66
CA GLN A 70 -0.67 -2.53 2.36
C GLN A 70 -1.45 -2.37 3.65
N ARG A 71 -2.37 -3.28 3.95
CA ARG A 71 -3.05 -3.33 5.25
C ARG A 71 -2.34 -4.32 6.16
N PHE A 72 -2.19 -3.96 7.43
CA PHE A 72 -1.77 -4.84 8.52
C PHE A 72 -2.83 -4.82 9.61
N ARG A 73 -3.24 -6.01 10.06
CA ARG A 73 -4.22 -6.14 11.16
C ARG A 73 -3.57 -5.92 12.51
N ALA A 74 -4.40 -5.68 13.52
CA ALA A 74 -3.96 -5.55 14.91
C ALA A 74 -3.21 -6.77 15.48
N THR A 75 -3.42 -7.94 14.86
CA THR A 75 -2.77 -9.20 15.24
C THR A 75 -1.55 -9.53 14.38
N GLU A 76 -1.28 -8.74 13.34
CA GLU A 76 -0.19 -8.96 12.40
C GLU A 76 0.95 -7.98 12.69
N ASP A 77 2.19 -8.44 12.57
CA ASP A 77 3.34 -7.55 12.61
C ASP A 77 3.69 -7.10 11.19
N CYS A 78 3.86 -5.78 11.02
CA CYS A 78 4.33 -5.20 9.76
C CYS A 78 5.84 -5.35 9.55
N ASN A 79 6.57 -5.92 10.52
CA ASN A 79 8.03 -6.16 10.48
C ASN A 79 8.85 -4.92 10.09
N THR A 80 8.30 -3.73 10.36
CA THR A 80 8.91 -2.44 10.01
C THR A 80 9.14 -1.68 11.31
N PRO A 81 10.33 -1.77 11.94
CA PRO A 81 10.60 -1.11 13.22
C PRO A 81 10.44 0.41 13.19
N THR A 82 10.57 1.02 12.01
CA THR A 82 10.35 2.46 11.79
C THR A 82 8.87 2.84 11.64
N CYS A 83 7.94 1.89 11.65
CA CYS A 83 6.52 2.15 11.58
C CYS A 83 6.05 2.78 12.89
N LEU A 84 5.28 3.87 12.81
CA LEU A 84 4.72 4.55 13.98
C LEU A 84 3.75 3.68 14.79
N PHE A 85 3.21 2.63 14.16
CA PHE A 85 2.30 1.68 14.76
C PHE A 85 2.97 0.31 15.01
N TYR A 86 4.30 0.23 14.90
CA TYR A 86 5.03 -1.01 15.21
C TYR A 86 4.81 -1.41 16.68
N GLY A 87 4.51 -2.69 16.92
CA GLY A 87 4.17 -3.21 18.24
C GLY A 87 2.81 -2.73 18.80
N GLN A 88 2.10 -1.83 18.11
CA GLN A 88 0.75 -1.43 18.50
C GLN A 88 -0.24 -2.47 17.99
N ARG A 89 -1.09 -3.02 18.87
CA ARG A 89 -2.15 -3.96 18.49
C ARG A 89 -3.32 -3.25 17.80
N THR A 90 -3.04 -2.59 16.69
CA THR A 90 -3.99 -1.78 15.92
C THR A 90 -3.87 -2.06 14.42
N THR A 91 -5.01 -2.02 13.74
CA THR A 91 -5.02 -2.14 12.27
C THR A 91 -4.48 -0.84 11.68
N HIS A 92 -3.52 -0.95 10.77
CA HIS A 92 -2.90 0.20 10.12
C HIS A 92 -2.56 -0.11 8.66
N PHE A 93 -2.16 0.90 7.91
CA PHE A 93 -1.93 0.84 6.47
C PHE A 93 -0.59 1.50 6.11
N HIS A 94 0.14 0.92 5.17
CA HIS A 94 1.42 1.43 4.68
C HIS A 94 1.27 1.84 3.22
N CYS A 95 1.86 2.98 2.84
CA CYS A 95 2.02 3.29 1.42
C CYS A 95 3.10 2.37 0.83
N ARG A 96 2.82 1.75 -0.33
CA ARG A 96 3.76 0.89 -1.08
C ARG A 96 4.42 1.61 -2.26
N ARG A 97 4.15 2.91 -2.45
CA ARG A 97 4.78 3.68 -3.54
C ARG A 97 6.27 3.83 -3.27
N SER A 98 7.07 3.77 -4.34
CA SER A 98 8.53 3.89 -4.26
C SER A 98 8.94 5.18 -3.55
N GLY A 99 9.84 5.07 -2.57
CA GLY A 99 10.32 6.21 -1.78
C GLY A 99 9.35 6.74 -0.72
N CYS A 100 8.14 6.18 -0.60
CA CYS A 100 7.17 6.59 0.41
C CYS A 100 7.11 5.58 1.57
N LYS A 101 7.29 6.05 2.81
CA LYS A 101 7.24 5.21 4.03
C LYS A 101 6.14 5.64 5.00
N THR A 102 5.14 6.38 4.51
CA THR A 102 4.07 6.91 5.37
C THR A 102 3.10 5.80 5.77
N THR A 103 2.66 5.85 7.03
CA THR A 103 1.73 4.89 7.62
C THR A 103 0.46 5.59 8.11
N PHE A 104 -0.68 4.90 8.04
CA PHE A 104 -2.01 5.46 8.34
C PHE A 104 -2.81 4.53 9.26
N LYS A 105 -3.67 5.10 10.11
CA LYS A 105 -4.59 4.33 10.97
C LYS A 105 -5.99 4.17 10.39
N ASN A 106 -6.39 5.05 9.47
CA ASN A 106 -7.75 5.10 8.93
C ASN A 106 -7.76 5.38 7.41
N LYS A 107 -8.90 5.12 6.77
CA LYS A 107 -9.09 5.31 5.33
C LYS A 107 -9.09 6.78 4.90
N ALA A 108 -9.56 7.70 5.73
CA ALA A 108 -9.63 9.12 5.37
C ALA A 108 -8.24 9.74 5.16
N ASP A 109 -7.27 9.36 5.99
CA ASP A 109 -5.88 9.81 5.86
C ASP A 109 -5.21 9.22 4.61
N ILE A 110 -5.56 7.97 4.25
CA ILE A 110 -5.13 7.32 3.00
C ILE A 110 -5.62 8.12 1.79
N GLU A 111 -6.91 8.49 1.74
CA GLU A 111 -7.46 9.25 0.62
C GLU A 111 -6.78 10.62 0.48
N LYS A 112 -6.54 11.34 1.59
CA LYS A 112 -5.76 12.59 1.56
C LYS A 112 -4.35 12.36 1.02
N HIS A 113 -3.69 11.29 1.45
CA HIS A 113 -2.35 10.97 0.99
C HIS A 113 -2.28 10.57 -0.51
N LYS A 114 -3.30 9.88 -1.04
CA LYS A 114 -3.43 9.64 -2.48
C LYS A 114 -3.40 10.96 -3.26
N THR A 115 -4.14 11.97 -2.83
CA THR A 115 -4.14 13.28 -3.49
C THR A 115 -2.79 13.99 -3.41
N TYR A 116 -2.03 13.78 -2.34
CA TYR A 116 -0.66 14.31 -2.22
C TYR A 116 0.24 13.73 -3.31
N HIS A 117 0.22 12.41 -3.52
CA HIS A 117 1.03 11.80 -4.57
C HIS A 117 0.64 12.26 -5.98
N ILE A 118 -0.67 12.35 -6.28
CA ILE A 118 -1.13 12.85 -7.58
C ILE A 118 -0.60 14.26 -7.83
N LYS A 119 -0.65 15.14 -6.82
CA LYS A 119 -0.11 16.51 -6.91
C LYS A 119 1.41 16.51 -7.05
N ASP A 120 2.12 15.63 -6.36
CA ASP A 120 3.58 15.53 -6.42
C ASP A 120 4.06 15.02 -7.80
N GLU A 121 3.41 13.99 -8.34
CA GLU A 121 3.69 13.47 -9.69
C GLU A 121 3.40 14.54 -10.76
N GLN A 122 2.29 15.27 -10.63
CA GLN A 122 1.97 16.38 -11.53
C GLN A 122 2.98 17.51 -11.43
N LEU A 123 3.44 17.84 -10.21
CA LEU A 123 4.45 18.86 -9.99
C LEU A 123 5.78 18.48 -10.66
N ASN A 124 6.18 17.20 -10.54
CA ASN A 124 7.37 16.65 -11.19
C ASN A 124 7.26 16.74 -12.72
N LYS A 125 6.12 16.33 -13.29
CA LYS A 125 5.83 16.47 -14.73
C LYS A 125 5.89 17.92 -15.22
N ASP A 126 5.48 18.88 -14.38
CA ASP A 126 5.55 20.30 -14.70
C ASP A 126 6.98 20.88 -14.66
N GLY A 127 7.97 20.08 -14.25
CA GLY A 127 9.36 20.48 -14.12
C GLY A 127 9.68 21.11 -12.78
N PHE A 128 9.03 20.64 -11.71
CA PHE A 128 9.28 21.11 -10.35
C PHE A 128 9.41 19.95 -9.35
N LYS A 129 10.26 20.10 -8.34
CA LYS A 129 10.42 19.11 -7.27
C LYS A 129 10.29 19.77 -5.90
N LYS A 130 9.36 19.28 -5.09
CA LYS A 130 9.13 19.79 -3.73
C LYS A 130 10.01 19.04 -2.73
N PHE A 131 10.54 19.76 -1.76
CA PHE A 131 11.25 19.23 -0.61
C PHE A 131 10.56 19.70 0.67
N MET A 132 10.34 18.77 1.59
CA MET A 132 9.81 19.10 2.90
C MET A 132 10.92 19.55 3.86
N LYS A 133 10.57 20.31 4.89
CA LYS A 133 11.50 20.85 5.89
C LYS A 133 12.32 19.78 6.63
N HIS A 134 11.84 18.55 6.68
CA HIS A 134 12.50 17.44 7.37
C HIS A 134 13.39 16.61 6.42
N GLU A 135 13.31 16.89 5.11
CA GLU A 135 14.10 16.21 4.09
C GLU A 135 15.35 17.02 3.78
N HIS A 136 16.46 16.32 3.50
CA HIS A 136 17.65 16.96 3.00
C HIS A 136 17.47 17.29 1.51
N CYS A 137 17.70 18.54 1.12
CA CYS A 137 17.63 18.94 -0.29
C CYS A 137 18.82 18.36 -1.06
N SER A 138 18.56 17.70 -2.19
CA SER A 138 19.60 17.10 -3.02
C SER A 138 20.32 18.11 -3.94
N TYR A 139 19.93 19.38 -3.92
CA TYR A 139 20.55 20.43 -4.72
C TYR A 139 21.71 21.08 -3.97
N GLU A 140 22.84 21.27 -4.65
CA GLU A 140 24.02 21.91 -4.08
C GLU A 140 23.72 23.33 -3.57
N ASN A 141 24.24 23.64 -2.38
CA ASN A 141 24.13 24.95 -1.75
C ASN A 141 22.68 25.48 -1.57
N CYS A 142 21.69 24.58 -1.49
CA CYS A 142 20.31 24.99 -1.21
C CYS A 142 20.19 25.59 0.21
N ARG A 143 20.03 26.92 0.27
CA ARG A 143 19.87 27.69 1.52
C ARG A 143 18.60 27.37 2.31
N PHE A 144 17.69 26.57 1.75
CA PHE A 144 16.42 26.19 2.39
C PHE A 144 16.39 24.72 2.83
N SER A 145 17.46 23.97 2.58
CA SER A 145 17.62 22.58 3.03
C SER A 145 17.44 22.51 4.55
N ARG A 146 16.57 21.63 5.02
CA ARG A 146 16.21 21.43 6.44
C ARG A 146 15.68 22.67 7.20
N ILE A 147 15.43 23.79 6.52
CA ILE A 147 14.94 25.03 7.14
C ILE A 147 13.43 25.18 6.90
N CYS A 148 12.99 25.06 5.66
CA CYS A 148 11.58 25.20 5.31
C CYS A 148 11.19 24.32 4.11
N ASN A 149 9.89 24.19 3.89
CA ASN A 149 9.38 23.56 2.69
C ASN A 149 9.69 24.47 1.50
N HIS A 150 10.28 23.92 0.44
CA HIS A 150 10.66 24.66 -0.75
C HIS A 150 10.48 23.80 -2.01
N ILE A 151 10.49 24.43 -3.19
CA ILE A 151 10.26 23.78 -4.48
C ILE A 151 11.33 24.23 -5.47
N HIS A 152 12.09 23.30 -6.03
CA HIS A 152 13.06 23.58 -7.07
C HIS A 152 12.42 23.46 -8.45
N CYS A 153 12.77 24.35 -9.37
CA CYS A 153 12.62 24.06 -10.79
C CYS A 153 13.67 23.02 -11.20
N ILE A 154 13.26 22.00 -11.95
CA ILE A 154 14.14 20.93 -12.42
C ILE A 154 14.39 21.01 -13.93
N ARG A 155 13.91 22.07 -14.58
CA ARG A 155 14.13 22.30 -16.02
C ARG A 155 15.61 22.61 -16.29
N PRO A 156 16.20 22.11 -17.39
CA PRO A 156 17.58 22.38 -17.74
C PRO A 156 17.89 23.88 -17.77
N GLY A 157 19.01 24.28 -17.17
CA GLY A 157 19.42 25.69 -17.11
C GLY A 157 18.65 26.57 -16.12
N CYS A 158 17.75 26.00 -15.31
CA CYS A 158 17.01 26.75 -14.29
C CYS A 158 17.30 26.23 -12.87
N SER A 159 17.93 27.07 -12.05
CA SER A 159 18.23 26.78 -10.64
C SER A 159 17.28 27.49 -9.66
N TYR A 160 16.12 27.95 -10.14
CA TYR A 160 15.21 28.77 -9.36
C TYR A 160 14.54 27.98 -8.24
N VAL A 161 14.45 28.58 -7.05
CA VAL A 161 13.82 27.99 -5.87
C VAL A 161 12.62 28.83 -5.44
N LEU A 162 11.51 28.15 -5.19
CA LEU A 162 10.23 28.73 -4.81
C LEU A 162 9.89 28.33 -3.37
N HIS A 163 9.30 29.23 -2.62
CA HIS A 163 8.87 28.98 -1.23
C HIS A 163 7.41 28.53 -1.12
N SER A 164 6.63 28.70 -2.19
CA SER A 164 5.19 28.47 -2.19
C SER A 164 4.70 27.96 -3.53
N SER A 165 3.68 27.09 -3.51
CA SER A 165 2.98 26.63 -4.70
C SER A 165 2.29 27.78 -5.46
N GLY A 166 1.96 28.89 -4.79
CA GLY A 166 1.34 30.05 -5.44
C GLY A 166 2.26 30.73 -6.47
N GLN A 167 3.58 30.58 -6.33
CA GLN A 167 4.56 31.16 -7.25
C GLN A 167 4.86 30.26 -8.46
N LEU A 168 4.41 28.99 -8.43
CA LEU A 168 4.70 27.99 -9.48
C LEU A 168 4.20 28.44 -10.84
N TYR A 169 2.93 28.83 -10.96
CA TYR A 169 2.33 29.19 -12.25
C TYR A 169 2.98 30.42 -12.88
N SER A 170 3.40 31.39 -12.07
CA SER A 170 4.12 32.57 -12.56
C SER A 170 5.48 32.18 -13.14
N HIS A 171 6.22 31.32 -12.43
CA HIS A 171 7.51 30.83 -12.90
C HIS A 171 7.38 29.90 -14.11
N LYS A 172 6.42 28.97 -14.11
CA LYS A 172 6.14 28.03 -15.21
C LYS A 172 5.94 28.78 -16.54
N ARG A 173 5.14 29.84 -16.52
CA ARG A 173 4.90 30.71 -17.71
C ARG A 173 6.15 31.38 -18.26
N LYS A 174 7.21 31.59 -17.47
CA LYS A 174 8.47 32.16 -17.96
C LYS A 174 9.25 31.21 -18.88
N HIS A 175 9.00 29.91 -18.76
CA HIS A 175 9.62 28.88 -19.59
C HIS A 175 8.78 28.48 -20.81
N GLU A 176 7.53 28.96 -20.88
CA GLU A 176 6.63 28.76 -22.02
C GLU A 176 6.71 29.93 -23.02
N ARG A 177 7.56 30.92 -22.71
CA ARG A 177 7.90 32.07 -23.56
C ARG A 177 9.27 31.84 -24.17
#